data_AF-A0AAV0WEL0-F1
#
_entry.id   AF-A0AAV0WEL0-F1
#
_cell.length_a   1.000
_cell.length_b   1.000
_cell.length_c   1.000
_cell.angle_alpha   90.00
_cell.angle_beta   90.00
_cell.angle_gamma   90.00
#
_symmetry.space_group_name_H-M   'P 1'
#
loop_
_entity.id
_entity.type
_entity.pdbx_description
1 polymer ?
#
loop_
_entity_poly.entity_id
_entity_poly.type
_entity_poly.pdbx_seq_one_letter_code
_entity_poly.pdbx_strand_id
1 'polypeptide(L)' 'MCDPDNAINYPMEFLNSFEISGLPPHKLILKTGIPVMLLRNLQPPILCNGTRLCIKTLNTNVLEATVLTGYGKGTNDTH' A
#
# COMPACT_ATOMS: atom_id res chain seq x y z
N MET A 1 -20.65 20.82 6.33
CA MET A 1 -20.51 20.61 4.87
C MET A 1 -19.03 20.74 4.59
N CYS A 2 -18.37 19.68 4.11
CA CYS A 2 -16.94 19.75 3.78
C CYS A 2 -16.82 20.58 2.49
N ASP A 3 -16.22 21.76 2.55
CA ASP A 3 -16.02 22.62 1.39
C ASP A 3 -15.20 21.86 0.33
N PRO A 4 -15.70 21.72 -0.91
CA PRO A 4 -14.97 21.05 -1.98
C PRO A 4 -13.66 21.75 -2.37
N ASP A 5 -13.50 23.02 -1.97
CA ASP A 5 -12.28 23.82 -2.17
C ASP A 5 -11.19 23.58 -1.10
N ASN A 6 -11.48 22.80 -0.06
CA ASN A 6 -10.48 22.43 0.96
C ASN A 6 -9.81 21.07 0.67
N ALA A 7 -9.89 20.58 -0.56
CA ALA A 7 -8.98 19.54 -1.02
C ALA A 7 -7.57 20.11 -0.91
N ILE A 8 -6.82 19.68 0.11
CA ILE A 8 -5.43 20.10 0.32
C ILE A 8 -4.64 19.67 -0.92
N ASN A 9 -4.47 20.60 -1.86
CA ASN A 9 -3.78 20.37 -3.11
C ASN A 9 -2.28 20.43 -2.83
N TYR A 10 -1.74 19.35 -2.26
CA TYR A 10 -0.30 19.25 -2.02
C TYR A 10 0.41 19.27 -3.37
N PRO A 11 1.29 20.26 -3.63
CA PRO A 11 2.09 20.29 -4.85
C PRO A 11 2.91 19.00 -4.95
N MET A 12 3.06 18.46 -6.17
CA MET A 12 3.88 17.25 -6.35
C MET A 12 5.30 17.47 -5.84
N GLU A 13 5.85 18.68 -5.96
CA GLU A 13 7.17 19.06 -5.46
C GLU A 13 7.27 18.88 -3.94
N PHE A 14 6.20 19.21 -3.21
CA PHE A 14 6.13 19.01 -1.75
C PHE A 14 6.09 17.53 -1.41
N LEU A 15 5.25 16.74 -2.10
CA LEU A 15 5.18 15.28 -1.91
C LEU A 15 6.49 14.57 -2.30
N ASN A 16 7.17 15.05 -3.34
CA ASN A 16 8.44 14.52 -3.84
C ASN A 16 9.63 14.86 -2.93
N SER A 17 9.48 15.86 -2.04
CA SER A 17 10.51 16.21 -1.05
C SER A 17 10.57 15.25 0.15
N PHE A 18 9.57 14.37 0.31
CA PHE A 18 9.55 13.37 1.38
C PHE A 18 10.51 12.21 1.07
N GLU A 19 11.75 12.33 1.56
CA GLU A 19 12.67 11.20 1.67
C GLU A 19 12.42 10.46 2.99
N ILE A 20 11.45 9.54 2.98
CA ILE A 20 11.22 8.65 4.12
C ILE A 20 12.24 7.51 4.03
N SER A 21 13.18 7.49 4.97
CA SER A 21 14.18 6.42 5.07
C SER A 21 13.49 5.05 5.12
N GLY A 22 13.86 4.16 4.19
CA GLY A 22 13.28 2.82 4.06
C GLY A 22 12.09 2.69 3.11
N LEU A 23 11.63 3.77 2.46
CA LEU A 23 10.63 3.73 1.39
C LEU A 23 11.25 4.06 0.02
N PRO A 24 10.73 3.47 -1.08
CA PRO A 24 11.17 3.84 -2.41
C PRO A 24 10.82 5.31 -2.68
N PRO A 25 11.75 6.09 -3.27
CA PRO A 25 11.52 7.50 -3.54
C PRO A 25 10.45 7.66 -4.62
N HIS A 26 9.36 8.34 -4.28
CA HIS A 26 8.25 8.88 -5.12
C HIS A 26 7.57 7.93 -6.15
N LYS A 27 8.08 6.72 -6.37
CA LYS A 27 7.60 5.77 -7.36
C LYS A 27 7.71 4.35 -6.81
N LEU A 28 6.56 3.73 -6.59
CA LEU A 28 6.46 2.33 -6.23
C LEU A 28 6.30 1.49 -7.51
N ILE A 29 7.30 0.67 -7.83
CA ILE A 29 7.22 -0.28 -8.94
C ILE A 29 6.88 -1.66 -8.36
N LEU A 30 5.73 -2.19 -8.76
CA LEU A 30 5.25 -3.50 -8.33
C LEU A 30 5.41 -4.52 -9.46
N LYS A 31 5.62 -5.78 -9.08
CA LYS A 31 5.66 -6.91 -10.01
C LYS A 31 4.83 -8.06 -9.45
N THR A 32 4.27 -8.88 -10.33
CA THR A 32 3.65 -10.13 -9.91
C THR A 32 4.69 -11.10 -9.36
N GLY A 33 4.35 -11.83 -8.30
CA GLY A 33 5.18 -12.87 -7.68
C GLY A 33 6.24 -12.35 -6.69
N ILE A 34 6.35 -11.04 -6.47
CA ILE A 34 7.29 -10.50 -5.47
C ILE A 34 6.58 -10.23 -4.14
N PRO A 35 7.29 -10.39 -3.00
CA PRO A 35 6.75 -10.01 -1.71
C PRO A 35 6.77 -8.48 -1.54
N VAL A 36 5.69 -7.95 -0.96
CA VAL A 36 5.54 -6.55 -0.53
C VAL A 36 5.12 -6.49 0.93
N MET A 37 5.26 -5.35 1.59
CA MET A 37 4.89 -5.16 2.99
C MET A 37 3.91 -3.99 3.12
N LEU A 38 2.87 -4.17 3.93
CA LEU A 38 1.96 -3.09 4.29
C LEU A 38 2.67 -2.10 5.22
N LEU A 39 2.54 -0.82 4.92
CA LEU A 39 3.10 0.29 5.70
C LEU A 39 2.05 0.96 6.60
N ARG A 40 0.77 0.63 6.38
CA ARG A 40 -0.36 1.12 7.14
C ARG A 40 -1.34 -0.01 7.40
N ASN A 41 -2.19 0.19 8.39
CA ASN A 41 -3.29 -0.73 8.67
C ASN A 41 -4.38 -0.57 7.61
N LEU A 42 -4.78 -1.67 6.98
CA LEU A 42 -5.92 -1.71 6.06
C LEU A 42 -7.14 -2.33 6.73
N GLN A 43 -6.94 -3.49 7.37
CA GLN A 43 -8.00 -4.22 8.04
C GLN A 43 -7.48 -4.90 9.31
N PRO A 44 -7.35 -4.16 10.42
CA PRO A 44 -7.01 -4.77 11.71
C PRO A 44 -8.06 -5.83 12.12
N PRO A 45 -7.66 -6.97 12.71
CA PRO A 45 -6.28 -7.36 13.05
C PRO A 45 -5.56 -8.18 11.94
N ILE A 46 -6.18 -8.34 10.77
CA ILE A 46 -5.76 -9.28 9.73
C ILE A 46 -4.65 -8.69 8.84
N LEU A 47 -4.82 -7.42 8.44
CA LEU A 47 -3.96 -6.68 7.52
C LEU A 47 -3.47 -5.40 8.19
N CYS A 48 -2.37 -5.56 8.92
CA CYS A 48 -1.75 -4.50 9.69
C CYS A 48 -0.42 -4.09 9.07
N ASN A 49 0.12 -2.97 9.53
CA ASN A 49 1.50 -2.57 9.23
C ASN A 49 2.46 -3.73 9.54
N GLY A 50 3.39 -4.00 8.62
CA GLY A 50 4.33 -5.12 8.70
C GLY A 50 3.83 -6.44 8.10
N THR A 51 2.54 -6.58 7.77
CA THR A 51 2.02 -7.76 7.06
C THR A 51 2.68 -7.84 5.68
N ARG A 52 3.27 -9.02 5.37
CA ARG A 52 3.87 -9.30 4.06
C ARG A 52 2.85 -9.98 3.17
N LEU A 53 2.76 -9.53 1.93
CA LEU A 53 1.86 -10.04 0.90
C LEU A 53 2.67 -10.48 -0.31
N CYS A 54 2.25 -11.52 -1.02
CA CYS A 54 2.78 -11.87 -2.35
C CYS A 54 1.79 -11.43 -3.41
N ILE A 55 2.22 -10.58 -4.35
CA ILE A 55 1.36 -10.08 -5.42
C ILE A 55 1.03 -11.22 -6.37
N LYS A 56 -0.26 -11.47 -6.61
CA LYS A 56 -0.75 -12.39 -7.64
C LYS A 56 -1.04 -11.64 -8.93
N THR A 57 -1.83 -10.58 -8.83
CA THR A 57 -2.36 -9.84 -9.98
C THR A 57 -2.28 -8.34 -9.73
N LEU A 58 -1.94 -7.57 -10.77
CA LEU A 58 -1.87 -6.11 -10.75
C LEU A 58 -2.89 -5.55 -11.74
N ASN A 59 -3.89 -4.84 -11.24
CA ASN A 59 -4.84 -4.06 -12.04
C ASN A 59 -4.60 -2.56 -11.78
N THR A 60 -5.25 -1.68 -12.55
CA THR A 60 -5.02 -0.23 -12.52
C THR A 60 -5.05 0.37 -11.10
N ASN A 61 -5.96 -0.09 -10.24
CA ASN A 61 -6.09 0.37 -8.85
C ASN A 61 -6.43 -0.77 -7.87
N VAL A 62 -6.20 -2.02 -8.27
CA VAL A 62 -6.53 -3.19 -7.44
C VAL A 62 -5.35 -4.14 -7.45
N LEU A 63 -4.95 -4.57 -6.27
CA LEU A 63 -3.90 -5.54 -6.03
C LEU A 63 -4.53 -6.82 -5.48
N GLU A 64 -4.37 -7.91 -6.22
CA GLU A 64 -4.68 -9.22 -5.67
C GLU A 64 -3.41 -9.81 -5.09
N ALA A 65 -3.46 -10.22 -3.83
CA ALA A 65 -2.29 -10.77 -3.15
C ALA A 65 -2.65 -11.88 -2.16
N THR A 66 -1.65 -12.67 -1.79
CA THR A 66 -1.77 -13.67 -0.73
C THR A 66 -0.97 -13.26 0.50
N VAL A 67 -1.60 -13.37 1.66
CA VAL A 67 -0.97 -13.02 2.94
C VAL A 67 0.09 -14.04 3.32
N LEU A 68 1.34 -13.59 3.44
CA LEU A 68 2.49 -14.43 3.80
C LEU A 68 2.75 -14.48 5.31
N THR A 69 2.44 -13.39 6.04
CA THR A 69 2.73 -13.24 7.47
C THR A 69 1.56 -12.59 8.20
N GLY A 70 1.46 -12.77 9.52
CA GLY A 70 0.41 -12.20 10.36
C GLY A 70 -0.80 -13.11 10.57
N TYR A 71 -1.87 -12.57 11.16
CA TYR A 71 -3.08 -13.32 11.53
C TYR A 71 -3.84 -13.89 10.33
N GLY A 72 -3.77 -13.23 9.18
CA GLY A 72 -4.41 -13.66 7.93
C GLY A 72 -3.61 -14.64 7.08
N LYS A 73 -2.53 -15.25 7.59
CA LYS A 73 -1.62 -16.06 6.75
C LYS A 73 -2.37 -17.12 5.93
N GLY A 74 -2.12 -17.14 4.62
CA GLY A 74 -2.71 -18.09 3.67
C GLY A 74 -4.05 -17.66 3.08
N THR A 75 -4.62 -16.52 3.49
CA THR A 75 -5.82 -15.98 2.85
C THR A 75 -5.48 -15.24 1.56
N ASN A 76 -6.41 -15.26 0.61
CA ASN A 76 -6.37 -14.37 -0.54
C ASN A 76 -7.04 -13.06 -0.14
N ASP A 77 -6.40 -11.96 -0.49
CA ASP A 77 -6.86 -10.62 -0.18
C ASP A 77 -6.88 -9.77 -1.46
N THR A 78 -7.88 -8.90 -1.57
CA THR A 78 -8.12 -8.07 -2.75
C THR A 78 -8.46 -6.67 -2.29
N HIS A 79 -7.52 -5.75 -2.49
CA HIS A 79 -7.63 -4.36 -2.06
C HIS A 79 -7.13 -3.38 -3.11
#